data_AF-A0A7C7IAW2-F1
#
_entry.id   AF-A0A7C7IAW2-F1
#
_cell.length_a   1.000
_cell.length_b   1.000
_cell.length_c   1.000
_cell.angle_alpha   90.00
_cell.angle_beta   90.00
_cell.angle_gamma   90.00
#
_symmetry.space_group_name_H-M   'P 1'
#
loop_
_entity.id
_entity.type
_entity.pdbx_description
1 polymer ?
#
loop_
_entity_poly.entity_id
_entity_poly.type
_entity_poly.pdbx_seq_one_letter_code
_entity_poly.pdbx_strand_id
1 'polypeptide(L)'
;IGIGKGYVPSEENDIPNLTVGTLSIDSIFNPVTKVTFNVQPVPGAKAPIEILALDVTTDGSITAKDAVSYSATYLRDHLKFIEAIADPSVLEISDGISDETMALRKLLNQTIDEMELSVRSYNCLQAAGIKYIHELVSKEENQMLKYKNFGRKSLTELVEKLDTMGLHFGMQVEKIMAEEG
;
A
#
# COMPACT_ATOMS: atom_id res chain seq x y z
N ILE A 1 29.01 6.09 7.39
CA ILE A 1 27.75 6.00 8.18
C ILE A 1 26.86 5.02 7.43
N GLY A 2 26.66 3.82 7.98
CA GLY A 2 25.83 2.78 7.36
C GLY A 2 24.39 2.88 7.84
N ILE A 3 23.43 2.52 6.98
CA ILE A 3 22.03 2.27 7.37
C ILE A 3 21.88 0.75 7.40
N GLY A 4 21.41 0.22 8.52
CA GLY A 4 21.29 -1.21 8.73
C GLY A 4 20.19 -1.55 9.73
N LYS A 5 20.12 -2.83 10.11
CA LYS A 5 19.19 -3.34 11.12
C LYS A 5 19.93 -4.23 12.09
N GLY A 6 19.58 -4.16 13.37
CA GLY A 6 20.14 -5.04 14.40
C GLY A 6 21.62 -4.75 14.68
N TYR A 7 22.41 -5.81 14.69
CA TYR A 7 23.83 -5.80 15.03
C TYR A 7 24.61 -6.49 13.93
N VAL A 8 25.74 -5.89 13.54
CA VAL A 8 26.69 -6.48 12.59
C VAL A 8 28.06 -6.54 13.27
N PRO A 9 28.65 -7.73 13.43
CA PRO A 9 29.94 -7.89 14.08
C PRO A 9 31.07 -7.31 13.22
N SER A 10 32.19 -6.98 13.86
CA SER A 10 33.35 -6.35 13.23
C SER A 10 33.91 -7.14 12.05
N GLU A 11 33.84 -8.48 12.09
CA GLU A 11 34.33 -9.39 11.08
C GLU A 11 33.59 -9.26 9.75
N GLU A 12 32.28 -8.96 9.79
CA GLU A 12 31.48 -8.71 8.58
C GLU A 12 31.77 -7.33 7.98
N ASN A 13 32.32 -6.41 8.77
CA ASN A 13 32.76 -5.10 8.32
C ASN A 13 34.21 -5.11 7.78
N ASP A 14 34.93 -6.23 7.91
CA ASP A 14 36.30 -6.40 7.41
C ASP A 14 36.30 -6.75 5.90
N ILE A 15 36.32 -5.71 5.07
CA ILE A 15 36.32 -5.83 3.61
C ILE A 15 37.74 -6.04 3.04
N PRO A 16 37.88 -6.87 1.99
CA PRO A 16 39.18 -7.05 1.34
C PRO A 16 39.65 -5.73 0.70
N ASN A 17 40.95 -5.43 0.85
CA ASN A 17 41.63 -4.20 0.42
C ASN A 17 41.38 -2.95 1.28
N LEU A 18 41.12 -3.10 2.59
CA LEU A 18 41.16 -1.98 3.52
C LEU A 18 42.55 -1.34 3.57
N THR A 19 42.58 -0.01 3.66
CA THR A 19 43.82 0.75 3.84
C THR A 19 44.51 0.35 5.15
N VAL A 20 45.83 0.21 5.12
CA VAL A 20 46.63 -0.10 6.32
C VAL A 20 46.35 0.94 7.41
N GLY A 21 45.99 0.46 8.60
CA GLY A 21 45.60 1.30 9.74
C GLY A 21 44.09 1.46 9.93
N THR A 22 43.26 0.86 9.08
CA THR A 22 41.80 0.83 9.27
C THR A 22 41.43 -0.27 10.26
N LEU A 23 40.60 0.05 11.26
CA LEU A 23 40.07 -0.90 12.23
C LEU A 23 38.57 -1.02 12.05
N SER A 24 38.12 -2.22 11.71
CA SER A 24 36.70 -2.55 11.67
C SER A 24 36.16 -2.66 13.09
N ILE A 25 34.97 -2.10 13.32
CA ILE A 25 34.25 -2.18 14.59
C ILE A 25 32.87 -2.76 14.38
N ASP A 26 32.24 -3.17 15.46
CA ASP A 26 30.85 -3.58 15.46
C ASP A 26 29.93 -2.42 15.07
N SER A 27 28.88 -2.73 14.32
CA SER A 27 27.83 -1.78 13.97
C SER A 27 26.55 -2.10 14.74
N ILE A 28 26.08 -1.13 15.53
CA ILE A 28 24.83 -1.23 16.27
C ILE A 28 23.81 -0.30 15.60
N PHE A 29 22.80 -0.87 14.93
CA PHE A 29 21.74 -0.15 14.24
C PHE A 29 20.43 -0.11 15.07
N ASN A 30 20.60 -0.07 16.39
CA ASN A 30 19.54 -0.03 17.38
C ASN A 30 19.40 1.41 17.88
N PRO A 31 18.31 2.12 17.56
CA PRO A 31 18.08 3.47 18.08
C PRO A 31 17.30 3.49 19.41
N VAL A 32 16.74 2.34 19.82
CA VAL A 32 15.95 2.20 21.07
C VAL A 32 16.82 1.57 22.16
N THR A 33 17.16 2.34 23.19
CA THR A 33 18.12 1.92 24.23
C THR A 33 17.46 1.22 25.41
N LYS A 34 16.22 1.60 25.76
CA LYS A 34 15.48 1.00 26.88
C LYS A 34 13.99 1.00 26.63
N VAL A 35 13.35 -0.12 26.97
CA VAL A 35 11.88 -0.25 26.97
C VAL A 35 11.46 -0.84 28.31
N THR A 36 10.45 -0.26 28.95
CA THR A 36 9.80 -0.80 30.15
C THR A 36 8.29 -0.73 29.93
N PHE A 37 7.55 -1.69 30.47
CA PHE A 37 6.09 -1.68 30.38
C PHE A 37 5.47 -2.00 31.73
N ASN A 38 4.25 -1.52 31.93
CA ASN A 38 3.45 -1.79 33.11
C ASN A 38 1.98 -1.94 32.69
N VAL A 39 1.30 -2.95 33.23
CA VAL A 39 -0.11 -3.21 32.96
C VAL A 39 -0.89 -3.03 34.24
N GLN A 40 -1.92 -2.20 34.22
CA GLN A 40 -2.76 -1.91 35.39
C GLN A 40 -4.24 -2.03 35.06
N PRO A 41 -5.06 -2.65 35.91
CA PRO A 41 -6.51 -2.68 35.70
C PRO A 41 -7.10 -1.28 35.85
N VAL A 42 -8.13 -0.96 35.05
CA VAL A 42 -8.81 0.34 35.12
C VAL A 42 -9.67 0.41 36.38
N PRO A 43 -9.40 1.34 37.33
CA PRO A 43 -10.19 1.46 38.55
C PRO A 43 -11.65 1.80 38.25
N GLY A 44 -12.59 1.04 38.84
CA GLY A 44 -14.03 1.29 38.70
C GLY A 44 -14.67 0.75 37.42
N ALA A 45 -13.91 0.05 36.58
CA ALA A 45 -14.47 -0.62 35.41
C ALA A 45 -15.30 -1.85 35.81
N LYS A 46 -16.50 -1.97 35.23
CA LYS A 46 -17.34 -3.18 35.39
C LYS A 46 -16.81 -4.38 34.61
N ALA A 47 -16.06 -4.13 33.54
CA ALA A 47 -15.42 -5.12 32.69
C ALA A 47 -13.91 -5.21 33.01
N PRO A 48 -13.26 -6.37 32.76
CA PRO A 48 -11.82 -6.55 32.98
C PRO A 48 -11.02 -5.85 31.88
N ILE A 49 -11.01 -4.52 31.91
CA ILE A 49 -10.20 -3.67 31.03
C ILE A 49 -8.91 -3.25 31.73
N GLU A 50 -7.83 -3.21 30.95
CA GLU A 50 -6.47 -2.93 31.42
C GLU A 50 -5.85 -1.76 30.65
N ILE A 51 -4.96 -1.02 31.31
CA ILE A 51 -4.15 0.06 30.75
C ILE A 51 -2.73 -0.46 30.62
N LEU A 52 -2.18 -0.37 29.41
CA LEU A 52 -0.76 -0.60 29.12
C LEU A 52 -0.03 0.74 29.11
N ALA A 53 0.90 0.92 30.04
CA ALA A 53 1.87 2.01 30.03
C ALA A 53 3.21 1.49 29.46
N LEU A 54 3.76 2.19 28.46
CA LEU A 54 5.02 1.84 27.82
C LEU A 54 5.99 3.02 27.93
N ASP A 55 7.13 2.81 28.58
CA ASP A 55 8.21 3.76 28.71
C ASP A 55 9.35 3.39 27.75
N VAL A 56 9.52 4.19 26.70
CA VAL A 56 10.52 3.96 25.64
C VAL A 56 11.55 5.08 25.63
N THR A 57 12.82 4.72 25.72
CA THR A 57 13.96 5.64 25.61
C THR A 57 14.71 5.36 24.31
N THR A 58 14.98 6.41 23.53
CA THR A 58 15.73 6.34 22.28
C THR A 58 17.00 7.21 22.36
N ASP A 59 17.93 6.98 21.44
CA ASP A 59 19.18 7.74 21.31
C ASP A 59 19.01 9.10 20.58
N GLY A 60 17.79 9.40 20.14
CA GLY A 60 17.44 10.61 19.37
C GLY A 60 17.42 10.43 17.86
N SER A 61 17.87 9.28 17.33
CA SER A 61 17.83 8.97 15.90
C SER A 61 16.39 8.73 15.39
N ILE A 62 15.49 8.33 16.28
CA ILE A 62 14.04 8.18 16.04
C ILE A 62 13.26 8.61 17.28
N THR A 63 12.04 9.13 17.11
CA THR A 63 11.17 9.41 18.25
C THR A 63 10.62 8.11 18.84
N ALA A 64 10.35 8.11 20.15
CA ALA A 64 9.74 6.95 20.82
C ALA A 64 8.39 6.55 20.20
N LYS A 65 7.58 7.54 19.80
CA LYS A 65 6.28 7.32 19.15
C LYS A 65 6.46 6.59 17.81
N ASP A 66 7.37 7.06 16.97
CA ASP A 66 7.61 6.48 15.65
C ASP A 66 8.22 5.09 15.78
N ALA A 67 9.11 4.87 16.75
CA ALA A 67 9.67 3.55 17.03
C ALA A 67 8.59 2.51 17.40
N VAL A 68 7.63 2.90 18.24
CA VAL A 68 6.49 2.04 18.63
C VAL A 68 5.53 1.82 17.45
N SER A 69 5.29 2.84 16.64
CA SER A 69 4.49 2.71 15.43
C SER A 69 5.13 1.71 14.45
N TYR A 70 6.44 1.85 14.23
CA TYR A 70 7.20 0.96 13.36
C TYR A 70 7.18 -0.49 13.86
N SER A 71 7.33 -0.72 15.18
CA SER A 71 7.27 -2.07 15.74
C SER A 71 5.89 -2.70 15.61
N ALA A 72 4.81 -1.92 15.74
CA ALA A 72 3.45 -2.41 15.54
C ALA A 72 3.19 -2.86 14.10
N THR A 73 3.73 -2.15 13.10
CA THR A 73 3.66 -2.57 11.70
C THR A 73 4.36 -3.91 11.47
N TYR A 74 5.59 -4.07 11.97
CA TYR A 74 6.33 -5.34 11.85
C TYR A 74 5.61 -6.49 12.56
N LEU A 75 5.04 -6.24 13.74
CA LEU A 75 4.29 -7.23 14.49
C LEU A 75 3.07 -7.72 13.70
N ARG A 76 2.35 -6.79 13.04
CA ARG A 76 1.24 -7.12 12.15
C ARG A 76 1.70 -7.98 10.97
N ASP A 77 2.80 -7.59 10.32
CA ASP A 77 3.32 -8.35 9.18
C ASP A 77 3.70 -9.78 9.54
N HIS A 78 4.24 -9.99 10.75
CA HIS A 78 4.51 -11.34 11.25
C HIS A 78 3.24 -12.13 11.59
N LEU A 79 2.19 -11.46 12.10
CA LEU A 79 0.90 -12.10 12.39
C LEU A 79 0.14 -12.54 11.13
N LYS A 80 0.35 -11.88 9.98
CA LYS A 80 -0.28 -12.26 8.70
C LYS A 80 -0.06 -13.74 8.35
N PHE A 81 1.14 -14.26 8.62
CA PHE A 81 1.44 -15.68 8.37
C PHE A 81 0.65 -16.62 9.29
N ILE A 82 0.37 -16.18 10.52
CA ILE A 82 -0.42 -16.96 11.49
C ILE A 82 -1.90 -16.91 11.09
N GLU A 83 -2.40 -15.74 10.67
CA GLU A 83 -3.76 -15.59 10.15
C GLU A 83 -3.97 -16.45 8.89
N ALA A 84 -2.99 -16.47 7.99
CA ALA A 84 -3.01 -17.30 6.78
C ALA A 84 -3.13 -18.81 7.06
N ILE A 85 -2.59 -19.29 8.19
CA ILE A 85 -2.74 -20.69 8.62
C ILE A 85 -4.18 -20.96 9.07
N ALA A 86 -4.85 -19.99 9.67
CA ALA A 86 -6.23 -20.11 10.12
C ALA A 86 -7.24 -19.91 8.96
N ASP A 87 -6.96 -18.98 8.04
CA ASP A 87 -7.74 -18.70 6.83
C ASP A 87 -6.79 -18.37 5.66
N PRO A 88 -6.64 -19.28 4.67
CA PRO A 88 -5.74 -19.09 3.53
C PRO A 88 -6.07 -17.89 2.64
N SER A 89 -7.30 -17.34 2.70
CA SER A 89 -7.71 -16.19 1.87
C SER A 89 -7.08 -14.86 2.33
N VAL A 90 -6.54 -14.80 3.55
CA VAL A 90 -5.94 -13.59 4.14
C VAL A 90 -4.64 -13.17 3.45
N LEU A 91 -3.92 -14.11 2.82
CA LEU A 91 -2.70 -13.79 2.06
C LEU A 91 -2.98 -12.92 0.83
N GLU A 92 -4.19 -12.93 0.30
CA GLU A 92 -4.57 -12.16 -0.89
C GLU A 92 -5.00 -10.71 -0.57
N ILE A 93 -5.21 -10.35 0.71
CA ILE A 93 -5.88 -9.10 1.11
C ILE A 93 -4.97 -8.15 1.91
N SER A 94 -3.72 -8.52 2.17
CA SER A 94 -2.92 -7.83 3.20
C SER A 94 -1.85 -6.84 2.72
N ASP A 95 -1.85 -6.46 1.44
CA ASP A 95 -1.19 -5.22 1.03
C ASP A 95 -2.11 -4.07 1.42
N GLY A 96 -1.96 -3.61 2.67
CA GLY A 96 -2.64 -2.40 3.13
C GLY A 96 -2.43 -1.31 2.09
N ILE A 97 -3.55 -0.74 1.62
CA ILE A 97 -3.69 0.28 0.57
C ILE A 97 -2.35 0.95 0.28
N SER A 98 -1.57 0.37 -0.65
CA SER A 98 -0.33 0.98 -1.14
C SER A 98 -0.66 2.39 -1.66
N ASP A 99 0.25 3.35 -1.53
CA ASP A 99 0.08 4.67 -2.15
C ASP A 99 -0.31 4.55 -3.64
N GLU A 100 0.15 3.48 -4.29
CA GLU A 100 -0.23 3.10 -5.66
C GLU A 100 -1.71 2.73 -5.79
N THR A 101 -2.29 1.98 -4.84
CA THR A 101 -3.73 1.64 -4.83
C THR A 101 -4.60 2.86 -4.52
N MET A 102 -4.15 3.79 -3.68
CA MET A 102 -4.85 5.05 -3.43
C MET A 102 -4.80 5.97 -4.65
N ALA A 103 -3.67 6.05 -5.34
CA ALA A 103 -3.52 6.77 -6.60
C ALA A 103 -4.40 6.15 -7.71
N LEU A 104 -4.40 4.82 -7.81
CA LEU A 104 -5.25 4.07 -8.73
C LEU A 104 -6.73 4.29 -8.43
N ARG A 105 -7.13 4.30 -7.15
CA ARG A 105 -8.50 4.61 -6.73
C ARG A 105 -8.92 6.02 -7.12
N LYS A 106 -8.04 7.00 -6.92
CA LYS A 106 -8.28 8.39 -7.34
C LYS A 106 -8.47 8.50 -8.85
N LEU A 107 -7.62 7.82 -9.63
CA LEU A 107 -7.70 7.75 -11.09
C LEU A 107 -9.03 7.11 -11.53
N LEU A 108 -9.42 5.98 -10.94
CA LEU A 108 -10.67 5.29 -11.26
C LEU A 108 -11.94 6.10 -10.97
N ASN A 109 -11.89 7.00 -9.97
CA ASN A 109 -12.98 7.91 -9.61
C ASN A 109 -13.05 9.20 -10.46
N GLN A 110 -12.11 9.43 -11.37
CA GLN A 110 -12.19 10.56 -12.29
C GLN A 110 -13.32 10.37 -13.30
N THR A 111 -13.84 11.48 -13.80
CA THR A 111 -14.88 11.48 -14.84
C THR A 111 -14.25 11.26 -16.21
N ILE A 112 -15.05 10.74 -17.14
CA ILE A 112 -14.60 10.54 -18.53
C ILE A 112 -14.26 11.86 -19.23
N ASP A 113 -14.80 12.99 -18.74
CA ASP A 113 -14.48 14.34 -19.20
C ASP A 113 -12.97 14.65 -19.10
N GLU A 114 -12.28 14.08 -18.10
CA GLU A 114 -10.85 14.34 -17.85
C GLU A 114 -9.91 13.52 -18.75
N MET A 115 -10.41 12.52 -19.48
CA MET A 115 -9.59 11.65 -20.35
C MET A 115 -9.22 12.26 -21.71
N GLU A 116 -9.59 13.52 -21.97
CA GLU A 116 -9.32 14.24 -23.24
C GLU A 116 -9.64 13.39 -24.49
N LEU A 117 -10.82 12.77 -24.49
CA LEU A 117 -11.30 11.93 -25.60
C LEU A 117 -11.78 12.78 -26.78
N SER A 118 -11.80 12.19 -27.98
CA SER A 118 -12.49 12.81 -29.10
C SER A 118 -13.98 13.02 -28.80
N VAL A 119 -14.54 14.11 -29.35
CA VAL A 119 -15.97 14.49 -29.21
C VAL A 119 -16.92 13.32 -29.54
N ARG A 120 -16.52 12.45 -30.48
CA ARG A 120 -17.30 11.27 -30.85
C ARG A 120 -17.29 10.22 -29.75
N SER A 121 -16.11 9.85 -29.25
CA SER A 121 -15.93 8.84 -28.21
C SER A 121 -16.62 9.30 -26.91
N TYR A 122 -16.46 10.57 -26.55
CA TYR A 122 -17.15 11.21 -25.43
C TYR A 122 -18.69 11.06 -25.50
N ASN A 123 -19.29 11.51 -26.61
CA ASN A 123 -20.75 11.47 -26.78
C ASN A 123 -21.30 10.05 -26.78
N CYS A 124 -20.54 9.07 -27.27
CA CYS A 124 -20.97 7.66 -27.26
C CYS A 124 -20.95 7.07 -25.85
N LEU A 125 -19.94 7.39 -25.05
CA LEU A 125 -19.84 6.93 -23.66
C LEU A 125 -20.91 7.58 -22.77
N GLN A 126 -21.15 8.88 -22.95
CA GLN A 126 -22.22 9.59 -22.25
C GLN A 126 -23.60 9.03 -22.60
N ALA A 127 -23.86 8.74 -23.89
CA ALA A 127 -25.10 8.10 -24.32
C ALA A 127 -25.26 6.65 -23.80
N ALA A 128 -24.14 5.98 -23.52
CA ALA A 128 -24.12 4.66 -22.89
C ALA A 128 -24.32 4.72 -21.36
N GLY A 129 -24.42 5.92 -20.77
CA GLY A 129 -24.58 6.12 -19.33
C GLY A 129 -23.30 5.90 -18.52
N ILE A 130 -22.14 5.88 -19.18
CA ILE A 130 -20.84 5.72 -18.53
C ILE A 130 -20.34 7.12 -18.18
N LYS A 131 -20.15 7.41 -16.89
CA LYS A 131 -19.73 8.73 -16.39
C LYS A 131 -18.32 8.72 -15.81
N TYR A 132 -17.93 7.62 -15.16
CA TYR A 132 -16.66 7.48 -14.47
C TYR A 132 -15.74 6.46 -15.14
N ILE A 133 -14.43 6.57 -14.89
CA ILE A 133 -13.42 5.66 -15.45
C ILE A 133 -13.64 4.22 -14.94
N HIS A 134 -13.98 4.04 -13.66
CA HIS A 134 -14.24 2.70 -13.10
C HIS A 134 -15.36 1.95 -13.85
N GLU A 135 -16.41 2.64 -14.28
CA GLU A 135 -17.53 2.05 -15.03
C GLU A 135 -17.12 1.58 -16.43
N LEU A 136 -16.16 2.28 -17.03
CA LEU A 136 -15.61 1.96 -18.34
C LEU A 136 -14.73 0.71 -18.30
N VAL A 137 -13.74 0.69 -17.40
CA VAL A 137 -12.78 -0.44 -17.29
C VAL A 137 -13.43 -1.72 -16.76
N SER A 138 -14.57 -1.62 -16.08
CA SER A 138 -15.38 -2.77 -15.66
C SER A 138 -15.97 -3.56 -16.82
N LYS A 139 -16.10 -2.95 -17.99
CA LYS A 139 -16.73 -3.56 -19.16
C LYS A 139 -15.67 -4.23 -20.03
N GLU A 140 -16.09 -5.23 -20.78
CA GLU A 140 -15.24 -5.83 -21.81
C GLU A 140 -15.25 -5.01 -23.09
N GLU A 141 -14.15 -5.04 -23.85
CA GLU A 141 -14.02 -4.41 -25.17
C GLU A 141 -15.15 -4.78 -26.13
N ASN A 142 -15.55 -6.05 -26.12
CA ASN A 142 -16.62 -6.57 -26.97
C ASN A 142 -17.99 -5.94 -26.67
N GLN A 143 -18.19 -5.44 -25.45
CA GLN A 143 -19.42 -4.75 -25.07
C GLN A 143 -19.44 -3.32 -25.61
N MET A 144 -18.28 -2.68 -25.77
CA MET A 144 -18.19 -1.31 -26.30
C MET A 144 -18.67 -1.23 -27.75
N LEU A 145 -18.37 -2.26 -28.55
CA LEU A 145 -18.80 -2.34 -29.96
C LEU A 145 -20.33 -2.51 -30.14
N LYS A 146 -21.07 -2.81 -29.06
CA LYS A 146 -22.54 -2.91 -29.09
C LYS A 146 -23.22 -1.55 -28.96
N TYR A 147 -22.49 -0.52 -28.52
CA TYR A 147 -23.07 0.80 -28.36
C TYR A 147 -23.31 1.49 -29.70
N LYS A 148 -24.45 2.17 -29.79
CA LYS A 148 -24.87 2.88 -31.00
C LYS A 148 -23.85 3.96 -31.36
N ASN A 149 -23.41 3.97 -32.61
CA ASN A 149 -22.39 4.88 -33.14
C ASN A 149 -20.97 4.72 -32.57
N PHE A 150 -20.72 3.64 -31.81
CA PHE A 150 -19.37 3.31 -31.33
C PHE A 150 -18.64 2.46 -32.38
N GLY A 151 -17.52 2.98 -32.90
CA GLY A 151 -16.78 2.35 -34.00
C GLY A 151 -15.40 1.82 -33.58
N ARG A 152 -14.80 0.97 -34.41
CA ARG A 152 -13.44 0.41 -34.18
C ARG A 152 -12.39 1.49 -33.94
N LYS A 153 -12.47 2.63 -34.63
CA LYS A 153 -11.53 3.74 -34.46
C LYS A 153 -11.63 4.39 -33.06
N SER A 154 -12.84 4.54 -32.53
CA SER A 154 -13.07 5.03 -31.17
C SER A 154 -12.63 4.02 -30.11
N LEU A 155 -12.77 2.72 -30.40
CA LEU A 155 -12.25 1.67 -29.52
C LEU A 155 -10.72 1.73 -29.42
N THR A 156 -10.03 1.81 -30.55
CA THR A 156 -8.55 1.90 -30.56
C THR A 156 -8.05 3.15 -29.84
N GLU A 157 -8.66 4.31 -30.09
CA GLU A 157 -8.34 5.56 -29.38
C GLU A 157 -8.49 5.41 -27.86
N LEU A 158 -9.51 4.69 -27.42
CA LEU A 158 -9.80 4.49 -26.01
C LEU A 158 -8.82 3.50 -25.35
N VAL A 159 -8.45 2.42 -26.05
CA VAL A 159 -7.40 1.50 -25.60
C VAL A 159 -6.07 2.24 -25.40
N GLU A 160 -5.63 3.03 -26.39
CA GLU A 160 -4.38 3.80 -26.29
C GLU A 160 -4.38 4.78 -25.11
N LYS A 161 -5.54 5.41 -24.83
CA LYS A 161 -5.70 6.32 -23.68
C LYS A 161 -5.66 5.57 -22.35
N LEU A 162 -6.33 4.43 -22.24
CA LEU A 162 -6.28 3.58 -21.06
C LEU A 162 -4.86 3.06 -20.81
N ASP A 163 -4.15 2.62 -21.86
CA ASP A 163 -2.75 2.16 -21.77
C ASP A 163 -1.82 3.26 -21.25
N THR A 164 -2.02 4.52 -21.68
CA THR A 164 -1.26 5.68 -21.19
C THR A 164 -1.48 5.91 -19.69
N MET A 165 -2.66 5.55 -19.19
CA MET A 165 -3.04 5.65 -17.77
C MET A 165 -2.72 4.35 -16.99
N GLY A 166 -2.17 3.32 -17.63
CA GLY A 166 -1.90 2.02 -17.03
C GLY A 166 -3.16 1.18 -16.73
N LEU A 167 -4.27 1.47 -17.40
CA LEU A 167 -5.57 0.82 -17.23
C LEU A 167 -5.88 -0.09 -18.43
N HIS A 168 -6.76 -1.07 -18.23
CA HIS A 168 -7.24 -1.96 -19.29
C HIS A 168 -8.71 -2.35 -19.06
N PHE A 169 -9.36 -2.84 -20.11
CA PHE A 169 -10.73 -3.34 -20.02
C PHE A 169 -10.82 -4.69 -19.29
N GLY A 170 -11.94 -4.93 -18.63
CA GLY A 170 -12.15 -6.16 -17.84
C GLY A 170 -11.47 -6.16 -16.47
N MET A 171 -11.09 -4.98 -15.96
CA MET A 171 -10.49 -4.85 -14.64
C MET A 171 -11.52 -5.14 -13.55
N GLN A 172 -11.14 -5.92 -12.53
CA GLN A 172 -11.98 -6.19 -11.36
C GLN A 172 -11.98 -4.99 -10.40
N VAL A 173 -12.69 -3.92 -10.76
CA VAL A 173 -12.74 -2.70 -9.93
C VAL A 173 -13.60 -2.82 -8.68
N GLU A 174 -14.50 -3.80 -8.62
CA GLU A 174 -15.42 -4.00 -7.48
C GLU A 174 -14.64 -4.19 -6.17
N LYS A 175 -13.56 -4.98 -6.19
CA LYS A 175 -12.70 -5.20 -5.02
C LYS A 175 -11.92 -3.95 -4.62
N ILE A 176 -11.46 -3.16 -5.58
CA ILE A 176 -10.66 -1.94 -5.38
C ILE A 176 -11.53 -0.80 -4.82
N MET A 177 -12.82 -0.78 -5.17
CA MET A 177 -13.78 0.23 -4.73
C MET A 177 -14.52 -0.16 -3.43
N ALA A 178 -14.69 -1.46 -3.14
CA ALA A 178 -15.49 -1.96 -2.01
C ALA A 178 -14.88 -1.71 -0.62
N GLU A 179 -13.63 -1.28 -0.51
CA GLU A 179 -12.95 -1.02 0.77
C GLU A 179 -13.45 0.24 1.52
N GLU A 180 -14.59 0.83 1.13
CA GLU A 180 -15.22 1.96 1.83
C GLU A 180 -16.44 1.57 2.69
N GLY A 181 -16.65 0.27 2.93
CA GLY A 181 -17.71 -0.25 3.81
C GLY A 181 -17.24 -0.56 5.21
#